data_AF-A0A2I1GHM8-F1
#
_entry.id   AF-A0A2I1GHM8-F1
#
_cell.length_a   1.000
_cell.length_b   1.000
_cell.length_c   1.000
_cell.angle_alpha   90.00
_cell.angle_beta   90.00
_cell.angle_gamma   90.00
#
_symmetry.space_group_name_H-M   'P 1'
#
loop_
_entity.id
_entity.type
_entity.pdbx_description
1 polymer ?
#
loop_
_entity_poly.entity_id
_entity_poly.type
_entity_poly.pdbx_seq_one_letter_code
_entity_poly.pdbx_strand_id
1 'polypeptide(L)' 'MQDSIRYSTVLTIIEISDHVEIGKLIGRNGRNLKPIEKGTGTHIYINTKISPQQIEIKI' A
#
# COMPACT_ATOMS: atom_id res chain seq x y z
N MET A 1 -28.93 -18.17 -11.51
CA MET A 1 -28.42 -17.45 -10.32
C MET A 1 -26.94 -17.26 -10.59
N GLN A 2 -26.52 -16.05 -10.93
CA GLN A 2 -25.14 -15.76 -11.30
C GLN A 2 -24.32 -15.73 -10.02
N ASP A 3 -23.33 -16.61 -9.87
CA ASP A 3 -22.42 -16.65 -8.74
C ASP A 3 -21.57 -15.38 -8.73
N SER A 4 -22.11 -14.33 -8.11
CA SER A 4 -21.38 -13.13 -7.72
C SER A 4 -20.59 -13.46 -6.46
N ILE A 5 -19.52 -14.24 -6.61
CA ILE A 5 -18.41 -14.16 -5.65
C ILE A 5 -17.88 -12.74 -5.81
N ARG A 6 -18.42 -11.81 -5.02
CA ARG A 6 -17.87 -10.49 -4.79
C ARG A 6 -16.40 -10.71 -4.49
N TYR A 7 -15.51 -10.29 -5.38
CA TYR A 7 -14.12 -10.06 -5.01
C TYR A 7 -14.15 -9.03 -3.87
N SER A 8 -14.07 -9.51 -2.64
CA SER A 8 -13.92 -8.66 -1.47
C SER A 8 -12.54 -8.05 -1.55
N THR A 9 -12.46 -6.72 -1.65
CA THR A 9 -11.20 -5.98 -1.60
C THR A 9 -10.40 -6.45 -0.40
N VAL A 10 -9.21 -7.00 -0.64
CA VAL A 10 -8.28 -7.41 0.42
C VAL A 10 -7.48 -6.17 0.80
N LEU A 11 -7.58 -5.73 2.06
CA LEU A 11 -6.81 -4.62 2.61
C LEU A 11 -5.82 -5.15 3.65
N THR A 12 -4.54 -4.88 3.42
CA THR A 12 -3.49 -5.07 4.42
C THR A 12 -3.01 -3.71 4.90
N ILE A 13 -2.92 -3.54 6.22
CA ILE A 13 -2.41 -2.33 6.87
C ILE A 13 -1.13 -2.70 7.62
N ILE A 14 -0.05 -1.97 7.36
CA ILE A 14 1.22 -2.12 8.06
C ILE A 14 1.55 -0.77 8.71
N GLU A 15 1.74 -0.75 10.02
CA GLU A 15 2.18 0.44 10.74
C GLU A 15 3.65 0.74 10.45
N ILE A 16 3.96 2.02 10.26
CA ILE A 16 5.30 2.54 10.02
C ILE A 16 5.79 3.17 11.32
N SER A 17 6.94 2.71 11.79
CA SER A 17 7.63 3.34 12.93
C SER A 17 8.05 4.77 12.62
N ASP A 18 7.95 5.65 13.61
CA ASP A 18 8.37 7.07 13.52
C ASP A 18 9.84 7.27 13.11
N HIS A 19 10.69 6.23 13.24
CA HIS A 19 12.09 6.26 12.83
C HIS A 19 12.33 6.01 11.33
N VAL A 20 11.27 5.71 10.57
CA VAL A 20 11.38 5.44 9.13
C VAL A 20 11.18 6.73 8.35
N GLU A 21 12.19 7.11 7.55
CA GLU A 21 12.03 8.18 6.57
C GLU A 21 11.13 7.74 5.41
N ILE A 22 9.89 8.21 5.39
CA ILE A 22 8.89 7.90 4.36
C ILE A 22 9.42 8.11 2.93
N GLY A 23 10.20 9.18 2.70
CA GLY A 23 10.80 9.45 1.39
C GLY A 23 11.75 8.34 0.91
N LYS A 24 12.50 7.69 1.83
CA LYS A 24 13.38 6.56 1.51
C LYS A 24 12.57 5.30 1.21
N LEU A 25 11.46 5.08 1.91
CA LEU A 25 10.53 3.98 1.64
C LEU A 25 9.93 4.11 0.23
N ILE A 26 9.38 5.28 -0.11
CA ILE A 26 8.75 5.55 -1.41
C ILE A 26 9.80 5.53 -2.54
N GLY A 27 10.99 6.08 -2.26
CA GLY A 27 12.03 6.33 -3.25
C GLY A 27 11.70 7.51 -4.17
N ARG A 28 12.74 8.16 -4.72
CA ARG A 28 12.55 9.29 -5.65
C ARG A 28 11.60 8.89 -6.80
N ASN A 29 10.56 9.69 -7.02
CA ASN A 29 9.50 9.45 -8.02
C ASN A 29 8.71 8.14 -7.81
N GLY A 30 8.73 7.54 -6.61
CA GLY A 30 8.08 6.27 -6.31
C GLY A 30 8.84 5.05 -6.81
N ARG A 31 10.13 5.17 -7.14
CA ARG A 31 10.91 4.11 -7.79
C ARG A 31 11.05 2.81 -6.99
N ASN A 32 10.74 2.83 -5.69
CA ASN A 32 10.74 1.61 -4.87
C ASN A 32 9.36 0.93 -4.90
N LEU A 33 8.27 1.70 -4.76
CA LEU A 33 6.91 1.13 -4.63
C LEU A 33 6.22 0.89 -5.99
N LYS A 34 6.42 1.78 -6.99
CA LYS A 34 5.76 1.66 -8.30
C LYS A 34 6.08 0.36 -9.05
N PRO A 35 7.33 -0.14 -9.07
CA PRO A 35 7.61 -1.44 -9.69
C PRO A 35 6.92 -2.60 -8.98
N ILE A 36 6.74 -2.51 -7.65
CA ILE A 36 6.03 -3.52 -6.86
C ILE A 36 4.56 -3.49 -7.23
N GLU A 37 3.89 -2.32 -7.16
CA GLU A 37 2.48 -2.17 -7.58
C GLU A 37 2.24 -2.73 -8.99
N LYS A 38 3.11 -2.39 -9.95
CA LYS A 38 3.00 -2.88 -11.34
C LYS A 38 3.23 -4.39 -11.44
N GLY A 39 4.20 -4.92 -10.68
CA GLY A 39 4.58 -6.34 -10.73
C GLY A 39 3.57 -7.26 -10.05
N THR A 40 2.84 -6.78 -9.04
CA THR A 40 1.88 -7.55 -8.26
C THR A 40 0.42 -7.28 -8.64
N GLY A 41 0.14 -6.17 -9.33
CA GLY A 41 -1.22 -5.71 -9.60
C GLY A 41 -1.92 -5.10 -8.38
N THR A 42 -1.20 -4.84 -7.30
CA THR A 42 -1.76 -4.23 -6.07
C THR A 42 -1.65 -2.71 -6.10
N HIS A 43 -2.50 -2.04 -5.34
CA HIS A 43 -2.35 -0.61 -5.03
C HIS A 43 -1.69 -0.45 -3.66
N ILE A 44 -0.60 0.31 -3.59
CA ILE A 44 0.15 0.58 -2.36
C ILE A 44 0.06 2.08 -2.06
N TYR A 45 -0.57 2.43 -0.95
CA TYR A 45 -0.72 3.81 -0.49
C TYR A 45 0.00 4.03 0.83
N ILE A 46 0.72 5.15 0.97
CA ILE A 46 1.31 5.57 2.24
C ILE A 46 0.41 6.63 2.88
N ASN A 47 -0.25 6.28 3.98
CA ASN A 47 -1.11 7.17 4.72
C ASN A 47 -0.32 7.90 5.81
N THR A 48 0.09 9.14 5.50
CA THR A 48 0.82 10.01 6.43
C THR A 48 -0.09 10.92 7.25
N LYS A 49 -1.42 10.78 7.12
CA LYS A 49 -2.40 11.62 7.84
C LYS A 49 -2.79 11.06 9.20
N ILE A 50 -2.29 9.87 9.53
CA ILE A 50 -2.58 9.12 10.77
C ILE A 50 -1.27 8.82 11.49
N SER A 51 -1.36 8.61 12.81
CA SER A 51 -0.23 8.26 13.67
C SER A 51 -0.54 6.98 14.44
N PRO A 52 0.26 5.91 14.31
CA PRO A 52 1.45 5.82 13.44
C PRO A 52 1.09 5.89 11.95
N GLN A 53 2.01 6.35 11.10
CA GLN A 53 1.77 6.36 9.65
C GLN A 53 1.60 4.92 9.15
N GLN A 54 0.92 4.71 8.02
CA GLN A 54 0.59 3.35 7.56
C GLN A 54 0.90 3.12 6.08
N ILE A 55 1.21 1.87 5.75
CA ILE A 55 1.15 1.34 4.38
C ILE A 55 -0.19 0.62 4.22
N GLU A 56 -0.99 1.05 3.26
CA GLU A 56 -2.24 0.39 2.87
C GLU A 56 -2.01 -0.33 1.54
N ILE A 57 -2.18 -1.65 1.51
CA ILE A 57 -2.07 -2.48 0.30
C ILE A 57 -3.44 -3.03 -0.05
N LYS A 58 -3.91 -2.78 -1.28
CA LYS A 58 -5.23 -3.16 -1.79
C LYS A 58 -5.11 -4.02 -3.05
N ILE A 59 -5.89 -5.10 -3.11
CA ILE A 59 -6.06 -5.98 -4.28
C ILE A 59 -7.49 -5.85 -4.81
#